data_AF-A0A1Y2SYA7-F1
#
_entry.id   AF-A0A1Y2SYA7-F1
#
_cell.length_a   1.000
_cell.length_b   1.000
_cell.length_c   1.000
_cell.angle_alpha   90.00
_cell.angle_beta   90.00
_cell.angle_gamma   90.00
#
_symmetry.space_group_name_H-M   'P 1'
#
loop_
_entity.id
_entity.type
_entity.pdbx_description
1 polymer ?
#
loop_
_entity_poly.entity_id
_entity_poly.type
_entity_poly.pdbx_seq_one_letter_code
_entity_poly.pdbx_strand_id
1 'polypeptide(L)'
;MNNPRRLNSARRNKLRARVLATYTHCHLCGKPVDKSLAGTVLPGAPEVDEIIPVSRGGNPYAFENCQLAHRACNRLKSNHTTAWARARLAQQPPELGAGRVNETSMW
;
A
#
# COMPACT_ATOMS: atom_id res chain seq x y z
N MET A 1 15.51 -4.08 19.58
CA MET A 1 15.31 -3.07 18.51
C MET A 1 13.98 -2.35 18.68
N ASN A 2 13.99 -1.02 18.80
CA ASN A 2 12.76 -0.23 18.91
C ASN A 2 12.26 0.13 17.51
N ASN A 3 11.07 -0.35 17.10
CA ASN A 3 10.53 -0.06 15.76
C ASN A 3 10.06 1.40 15.71
N PRO A 4 10.68 2.28 14.89
CA PRO A 4 10.33 3.70 14.88
C PRO A 4 8.87 3.99 14.57
N ARG A 5 8.16 3.05 13.91
CA ARG A 5 6.73 3.13 13.60
C ARG A 5 5.81 2.95 14.81
N ARG A 6 6.29 2.27 15.87
CA ARG A 6 5.53 1.98 17.09
C ARG A 6 5.81 2.97 18.22
N LEU A 7 6.84 3.80 18.08
CA LEU A 7 7.21 4.85 19.04
C LEU A 7 6.11 5.89 19.24
N ASN A 8 5.37 6.25 18.18
CA ASN A 8 4.28 7.20 18.23
C ASN A 8 3.08 6.70 17.43
N SER A 9 2.39 5.72 18.00
CA SER A 9 1.24 5.05 17.39
C SER A 9 0.13 6.04 17.00
N ALA A 10 -0.14 7.06 17.83
CA ALA A 10 -1.13 8.09 17.54
C ALA A 10 -0.79 8.87 16.26
N ARG A 11 0.46 9.33 16.11
CA ARG A 11 0.92 10.02 14.89
C ARG A 11 0.86 9.09 13.68
N ARG A 12 1.23 7.81 13.83
CA ARG A 12 1.15 6.82 12.75
C ARG A 12 -0.30 6.56 12.33
N ASN A 13 -1.23 6.46 13.27
CA ASN A 13 -2.65 6.24 13.01
C ASN A 13 -3.27 7.43 12.27
N LYS A 14 -2.99 8.67 12.72
CA LYS A 14 -3.41 9.89 12.00
C LYS A 14 -2.88 9.92 10.57
N LEU A 15 -1.61 9.57 10.37
CA LEU A 15 -1.02 9.47 9.04
C LEU A 15 -1.69 8.39 8.19
N ARG A 16 -1.92 7.19 8.74
CA ARG A 16 -2.62 6.11 8.01
C ARG A 16 -4.01 6.55 7.58
N ALA A 17 -4.77 7.17 8.47
CA ALA A 17 -6.09 7.72 8.15
C ALA A 17 -6.02 8.75 7.01
N ARG A 18 -5.04 9.67 7.05
CA ARG A 18 -4.82 10.66 5.99
C ARG A 18 -4.49 10.02 4.64
N VAL A 19 -3.60 9.02 4.61
CA VAL A 19 -3.24 8.29 3.37
C VAL A 19 -4.45 7.55 2.80
N LEU A 20 -5.21 6.85 3.66
CA LEU A 20 -6.43 6.15 3.26
C LEU A 20 -7.52 7.11 2.77
N ALA A 21 -7.60 8.33 3.29
CA ALA A 21 -8.55 9.34 2.80
C ALA A 21 -8.09 9.95 1.46
N THR A 22 -6.79 10.19 1.29
CA THR A 22 -6.26 10.96 0.15
C THR A 22 -6.15 10.13 -1.13
N TYR A 23 -5.66 8.90 -1.02
CA TYR A 23 -5.38 8.07 -2.20
C TYR A 23 -6.47 7.04 -2.43
N THR A 24 -6.70 6.70 -3.68
CA THR A 24 -7.71 5.72 -4.12
C THR A 24 -7.10 4.50 -4.80
N HIS A 25 -5.93 4.67 -5.43
CA HIS A 25 -5.25 3.65 -6.21
C HIS A 25 -3.96 3.22 -5.52
N CYS A 26 -3.57 1.97 -5.76
CA CYS A 26 -2.29 1.42 -5.32
C CYS A 26 -1.16 2.04 -6.14
N HIS A 27 -0.17 2.64 -5.48
CA HIS A 27 0.94 3.30 -6.20
C HIS A 27 1.93 2.33 -6.86
N LEU A 28 1.83 1.05 -6.51
CA LEU A 28 2.70 -0.02 -7.02
C LEU A 28 2.15 -0.67 -8.29
N CYS A 29 0.85 -0.98 -8.33
CA CYS A 29 0.24 -1.64 -9.49
C CYS A 29 -0.75 -0.75 -10.26
N GLY A 30 -1.09 0.43 -9.75
CA GLY A 30 -2.02 1.38 -10.36
C GLY A 30 -3.51 1.03 -10.20
N LYS A 31 -3.87 -0.16 -9.70
CA LYS A 31 -5.27 -0.58 -9.57
C LYS A 31 -5.98 0.07 -8.36
N PRO A 32 -7.31 0.26 -8.40
CA PRO A 32 -8.09 0.73 -7.24
C PRO A 32 -7.90 -0.18 -6.02
N VAL A 33 -7.91 0.40 -4.82
CA VAL A 33 -7.83 -0.35 -3.55
C VAL A 33 -9.20 -0.33 -2.88
N ASP A 34 -9.75 -1.50 -2.61
CA ASP A 34 -10.97 -1.63 -1.83
C ASP A 34 -10.67 -1.39 -0.35
N LYS A 35 -11.08 -0.23 0.16
CA LYS A 35 -10.84 0.18 1.55
C LYS A 35 -11.75 -0.55 2.56
N SER A 36 -12.81 -1.21 2.10
CA SER A 36 -13.70 -2.01 2.98
C SER A 36 -12.99 -3.24 3.55
N LEU A 37 -11.93 -3.70 2.87
CA LEU A 37 -11.10 -4.83 3.28
C LEU A 37 -10.07 -4.47 4.37
N ALA A 38 -10.12 -3.26 4.93
CA ALA A 38 -9.19 -2.81 5.97
C ALA A 38 -9.20 -3.76 7.18
N GLY A 39 -8.01 -4.17 7.63
CA GLY A 39 -7.85 -5.11 8.75
C GLY A 39 -7.94 -6.59 8.38
N THR A 40 -8.27 -6.93 7.13
CA THR A 40 -8.32 -8.33 6.68
C THR A 40 -6.97 -8.87 6.21
N VAL A 41 -6.90 -10.19 6.00
CA VAL A 41 -5.75 -10.89 5.41
C VAL A 41 -5.77 -11.00 3.90
N LEU A 42 -6.78 -10.42 3.26
CA LEU A 42 -6.98 -10.54 1.83
C LEU A 42 -5.87 -9.81 1.05
N PRO A 43 -5.44 -10.35 -0.10
CA PRO A 43 -4.41 -9.73 -0.94
C PRO A 43 -4.70 -8.26 -1.31
N GLY A 44 -5.97 -7.92 -1.54
CA GLY A 44 -6.46 -6.60 -1.92
C GLY A 44 -6.67 -5.63 -0.75
N ALA A 45 -6.44 -6.05 0.49
CA ALA A 45 -6.63 -5.20 1.66
C ALA A 45 -5.76 -3.93 1.58
N PRO A 46 -6.26 -2.77 2.05
CA PRO A 46 -5.54 -1.51 2.01
C PRO A 46 -4.41 -1.48 3.04
N GLU A 47 -3.22 -1.13 2.60
CA GLU A 47 -2.06 -0.89 3.45
C GLU A 47 -1.33 0.41 3.09
N VAL A 48 -0.62 0.97 4.08
CA VAL A 48 0.23 2.14 3.88
C VAL A 48 1.67 1.66 3.68
N ASP A 49 2.15 1.78 2.46
CA ASP A 49 3.52 1.49 2.08
C ASP A 49 4.41 2.72 2.29
N GLU A 50 5.65 2.48 2.69
CA GLU A 50 6.67 3.50 2.83
C GLU A 50 7.60 3.43 1.61
N ILE A 51 7.67 4.52 0.84
CA ILE A 51 8.45 4.58 -0.40
C ILE A 51 9.93 4.29 -0.08
N ILE A 52 10.46 5.03 0.89
CA ILE A 52 11.78 4.80 1.48
C ILE A 52 11.58 4.03 2.79
N PRO A 53 12.08 2.78 2.90
CA PRO A 53 12.00 2.02 4.14
C PRO A 53 12.75 2.71 5.27
N VAL A 54 12.27 2.56 6.51
CA VAL A 54 12.94 3.05 7.73
C VAL A 54 14.39 2.55 7.84
N SER A 55 14.69 1.33 7.38
CA SER A 55 16.05 0.79 7.36
C SER A 55 17.01 1.54 6.43
N ARG A 56 16.48 2.36 5.50
CA ARG A 56 17.24 3.24 4.61
C ARG A 56 17.09 4.72 4.97
N GLY A 57 16.67 5.02 6.21
CA GLY A 57 16.53 6.41 6.70
C GLY A 57 15.19 7.08 6.36
N GLY A 58 14.21 6.34 5.82
CA GLY A 58 12.89 6.88 5.52
C GLY A 58 12.12 7.28 6.78
N ASN A 59 11.45 8.44 6.74
CA ASN A 59 10.60 8.89 7.85
C ASN A 59 9.23 8.17 7.78
N PRO A 60 8.85 7.35 8.79
CA PRO A 60 7.57 6.63 8.79
C PRO A 60 6.37 7.52 9.11
N TYR A 61 6.61 8.79 9.44
CA TYR A 61 5.60 9.80 9.76
C TYR A 61 5.45 10.90 8.70
N ALA A 62 6.27 10.87 7.65
CA ALA A 62 6.16 11.79 6.52
C ALA A 62 5.08 11.32 5.56
N PHE A 63 4.17 12.23 5.20
CA PHE A 63 3.07 11.92 4.29
C PHE A 63 3.59 11.66 2.87
N GLU A 64 4.61 12.39 2.46
CA GLU A 64 5.28 12.29 1.17
C GLU A 64 5.99 10.95 1.00
N ASN A 65 6.39 10.32 2.11
CA ASN A 65 7.01 8.99 2.12
C ASN A 65 5.98 7.86 2.25
N CYS A 66 4.69 8.15 2.44
CA CYS A 66 3.66 7.15 2.66
C CYS A 66 2.61 7.18 1.56
N GLN A 67 2.39 6.04 0.91
CA GLN A 67 1.38 5.91 -0.14
C GLN A 67 0.49 4.68 0.08
N LEU A 68 -0.65 4.68 -0.60
CA LEU A 68 -1.60 3.58 -0.54
C LEU A 68 -1.14 2.41 -1.42
N ALA A 69 -1.19 1.20 -0.90
CA ALA A 69 -0.91 -0.03 -1.62
C ALA A 69 -1.87 -1.14 -1.21
N HIS A 70 -2.05 -2.15 -2.07
CA HIS A 70 -2.63 -3.42 -1.65
C HIS A 70 -1.65 -4.18 -0.75
N ARG A 71 -2.17 -4.95 0.20
CA ARG A 71 -1.39 -5.81 1.09
C ARG A 71 -0.46 -6.76 0.34
N ALA A 72 -0.94 -7.40 -0.72
CA ALA A 72 -0.11 -8.28 -1.54
C ALA A 72 1.00 -7.54 -2.29
N CYS A 73 0.71 -6.36 -2.85
CA CYS A 73 1.69 -5.53 -3.55
C CYS A 73 2.78 -5.04 -2.58
N ASN A 74 2.38 -4.56 -1.39
CA ASN A 74 3.28 -4.11 -0.35
C ASN A 74 4.18 -5.26 0.16
N ARG A 75 3.60 -6.44 0.38
CA ARG A 75 4.35 -7.64 0.78
C ARG A 75 5.34 -8.08 -0.30
N LEU A 76 4.97 -8.02 -1.57
CA LEU A 76 5.86 -8.31 -2.69
C LEU A 76 7.02 -7.32 -2.72
N LYS A 77 6.75 -6.01 -2.57
CA LYS A 77 7.80 -4.97 -2.52
C LYS A 77 8.79 -5.23 -1.38
N SER A 78 8.30 -5.51 -0.16
CA SER A 78 9.16 -5.76 1.00
C SER A 78 10.24 -4.66 1.16
N ASN A 79 11.53 -5.01 1.15
CA ASN A 79 12.68 -4.10 1.21
C ASN A 79 13.26 -3.73 -0.18
N HIS A 80 12.64 -4.16 -1.27
CA HIS A 80 13.03 -3.77 -2.62
C HIS A 80 12.58 -2.34 -2.94
N THR A 81 13.07 -1.81 -4.07
CA THR A 81 12.70 -0.47 -4.54
C THR A 81 11.30 -0.46 -5.15
N THR A 82 10.65 0.69 -5.15
CA THR A 82 9.36 0.90 -5.83
C THR A 82 9.45 0.54 -7.32
N ALA A 83 10.57 0.86 -7.98
CA ALA A 83 10.80 0.52 -9.38
C ALA A 83 10.82 -1.00 -9.62
N TRP A 84 11.54 -1.75 -8.77
CA TRP A 84 11.57 -3.21 -8.83
C TRP A 84 10.18 -3.82 -8.64
N ALA A 85 9.44 -3.32 -7.65
CA ALA A 85 8.09 -3.82 -7.34
C ALA A 85 7.13 -3.57 -8.51
N ARG A 86 7.16 -2.37 -9.10
CA ARG A 86 6.37 -2.03 -10.29
C ARG A 86 6.67 -2.96 -11.47
N ALA A 87 7.95 -3.18 -11.76
CA ALA A 87 8.37 -4.08 -12.84
C ALA A 87 7.88 -5.52 -12.62
N ARG A 88 7.98 -6.02 -11.38
CA ARG A 88 7.52 -7.38 -11.04
C ARG A 88 6.00 -7.52 -11.12
N LEU A 89 5.25 -6.54 -10.61
CA LEU A 89 3.78 -6.53 -10.64
C LEU A 89 3.23 -6.39 -12.06
N ALA A 90 3.94 -5.70 -12.95
CA ALA A 90 3.59 -5.62 -14.36
C ALA A 90 3.70 -6.98 -15.06
N GLN A 91 4.66 -7.82 -14.65
CA GLN A 91 4.83 -9.18 -15.20
C GLN A 91 3.86 -10.19 -14.56
N GLN A 92 3.65 -10.09 -13.25
CA GLN A 92 2.87 -11.04 -12.47
C GLN A 92 1.94 -10.27 -11.50
N PRO A 93 0.77 -9.82 -11.95
CA PRO A 93 -0.18 -9.12 -11.10
C PRO A 93 -0.78 -10.10 -10.07
N PRO A 94 -0.85 -9.75 -8.77
CA PRO A 94 -1.42 -10.62 -7.77
C PRO A 94 -2.95 -10.69 -7.92
N GLU A 95 -3.52 -11.84 -7.56
CA GLU A 95 -4.97 -11.98 -7.42
C GLU A 95 -5.42 -11.26 -6.14
N LEU A 96 -6.08 -10.11 -6.30
CA LEU A 96 -6.39 -9.20 -5.19
C LEU A 96 -7.58 -9.65 -4.33
N GLY A 97 -8.37 -10.64 -4.77
CA GLY A 97 -9.36 -11.30 -3.91
C GLY A 97 -10.32 -10.35 -3.17
N ALA A 98 -11.03 -9.50 -3.91
CA ALA A 98 -12.39 -9.02 -3.68
C ALA A 98 -12.63 -7.79 -4.57
N GLY A 99 -13.57 -7.94 -5.50
CA GLY A 99 -13.87 -6.97 -6.55
C GLY A 99 -13.77 -7.62 -7.93
N ARG A 100 -14.85 -8.29 -8.37
CA ARG A 100 -15.18 -8.34 -9.79
C ARG A 100 -15.20 -6.88 -10.26
N VAL A 101 -14.18 -6.46 -10.98
CA VAL A 101 -14.36 -5.31 -11.86
C VAL A 101 -15.41 -5.77 -12.87
N ASN A 102 -16.60 -5.17 -12.84
CA ASN A 102 -17.56 -5.39 -13.91
C ASN A 102 -16.91 -4.87 -15.20
N GLU A 103 -16.41 -5.79 -16.01
CA GLU A 103 -16.15 -5.59 -17.44
C GLU A 103 -17.51 -5.36 -18.12
N THR A 104 -18.11 -4.20 -17.88
CA THR A 104 -19.34 -3.78 -18.56
C THR A 104 -19.39 -2.26 -18.59
N SER A 105 -18.47 -1.66 -19.32
CA SER A 105 -18.58 -0.30 -19.84
C SER A 105 -17.91 -0.25 -21.21
N MET A 106 -18.44 -1.08 -22.11
CA MET A 106 -18.52 -0.79 -23.53
C MET A 106 -19.99 -0.43 -23.79
N TRP A 107 -20.28 0.85 -23.85
CA TRP A 107 -21.40 1.43 -24.60
C TRP A 107 -20.92 2.77 -25.14
#